data_AF-A0A4Q3TR11-F1
#
_entry.id   AF-A0A4Q3TR11-F1
#
_cell.length_a   1.000
_cell.length_b   1.000
_cell.length_c   1.000
_cell.angle_alpha   90.00
_cell.angle_beta   90.00
_cell.angle_gamma   90.00
#
_symmetry.space_group_name_H-M   'P 1'
#
loop_
_entity.id
_entity.type
_entity.pdbx_description
1 polymer ?
#
loop_
_entity_poly.entity_id
_entity_poly.type
_entity_poly.pdbx_seq_one_letter_code
_entity_poly.pdbx_strand_id
1 'polypeptide(L)'
;MSYTRNDEKEADKFAVHFLSESGYDPRAMVGVMQVLDKATSGSSRGPDFLKTHPAPANRIPLIQQEIARTFPQGVPGNLQR
;
A
#
# COMPACT_ATOMS: atom_id res chain seq x y z
N MET A 1 13.87 13.84 -7.33
CA MET A 1 13.68 12.63 -8.15
C MET A 1 12.34 12.02 -7.82
N SER A 2 11.63 11.45 -8.81
CA SER A 2 10.40 10.68 -8.60
C SER A 2 10.72 9.21 -8.75
N TYR A 3 10.12 8.35 -7.94
CA TYR A 3 10.20 6.91 -8.09
C TYR A 3 9.40 6.44 -9.30
N THR A 4 9.83 5.35 -9.91
CA THR A 4 9.14 4.74 -11.04
C THR A 4 7.95 3.91 -10.56
N ARG A 5 7.04 3.59 -11.48
CA ARG A 5 5.91 2.70 -11.19
C ARG A 5 6.33 1.29 -10.76
N ASN A 6 7.54 0.85 -11.09
CA ASN A 6 8.05 -0.45 -10.65
C ASN A 6 8.58 -0.37 -9.21
N ASP A 7 9.24 0.72 -8.85
CA ASP A 7 9.75 0.92 -7.49
C ASP A 7 8.60 0.97 -6.47
N GLU A 8 7.48 1.62 -6.81
CA GLU A 8 6.28 1.63 -5.95
C GLU A 8 5.69 0.24 -5.75
N LYS A 9 5.70 -0.60 -6.79
CA LYS A 9 5.20 -1.98 -6.71
C LYS A 9 6.07 -2.87 -5.84
N GLU A 10 7.38 -2.72 -6.00
CA GLU A 10 8.35 -3.46 -5.19
C GLU A 10 8.24 -3.02 -3.73
N ALA A 11 8.10 -1.72 -3.47
CA ALA A 11 7.86 -1.18 -2.14
C ALA A 11 6.57 -1.73 -1.52
N ASP A 12 5.45 -1.74 -2.26
CA ASP A 12 4.18 -2.33 -1.79
C ASP A 12 4.34 -3.80 -1.40
N LYS A 13 5.06 -4.56 -2.22
CA LYS A 13 5.30 -5.97 -1.96
C LYS A 13 6.05 -6.16 -0.65
N PHE A 14 7.16 -5.44 -0.46
CA PHE A 14 7.93 -5.53 0.78
C PHE A 14 7.14 -5.03 1.99
N ALA A 15 6.32 -4.00 1.82
CA ALA A 15 5.48 -3.49 2.89
C ALA A 15 4.48 -4.54 3.41
N VAL A 16 3.85 -5.34 2.54
CA VAL A 16 2.98 -6.45 2.97
C VAL A 16 3.75 -7.44 3.86
N HIS A 17 4.97 -7.79 3.46
CA HIS A 17 5.82 -8.70 4.25
C HIS A 17 6.18 -8.10 5.60
N PHE A 18 6.74 -6.89 5.62
CA PHE A 18 7.20 -6.25 6.86
C PHE A 18 6.07 -5.94 7.83
N LEU A 19 4.89 -5.53 7.35
CA LEU A 19 3.71 -5.32 8.21
C LEU A 19 3.35 -6.62 8.93
N SER A 20 3.29 -7.72 8.19
CA SER A 20 2.95 -9.00 8.80
C SER A 20 4.01 -9.51 9.78
N GLU A 21 5.30 -9.35 9.47
CA GLU A 21 6.39 -9.75 10.35
C GLU A 21 6.43 -8.92 11.64
N SER A 22 6.05 -7.64 11.55
CA SER A 22 5.95 -6.74 12.71
C SER A 22 4.64 -6.91 13.50
N GLY A 23 3.76 -7.82 13.08
CA GLY A 23 2.51 -8.11 13.78
C GLY A 23 1.34 -7.22 13.40
N TYR A 24 1.45 -6.42 12.34
CA TYR A 24 0.37 -5.59 11.80
C TYR A 24 -0.38 -6.28 10.66
N ASP A 25 -1.67 -5.97 10.56
CA ASP A 25 -2.53 -6.46 9.50
C ASP A 25 -2.19 -5.75 8.17
N PRO A 26 -1.65 -6.46 7.15
CA PRO A 26 -1.28 -5.83 5.88
C PRO A 26 -2.50 -5.27 5.13
N ARG A 27 -3.73 -5.65 5.48
CA ARG A 27 -4.96 -5.06 4.93
C ARG A 27 -5.10 -3.58 5.30
N ALA A 28 -4.50 -3.14 6.41
CA ALA A 28 -4.49 -1.73 6.80
C ALA A 28 -3.83 -0.83 5.73
N MET A 29 -2.92 -1.39 4.93
CA MET A 29 -2.26 -0.66 3.83
C MET A 29 -3.24 -0.21 2.74
N VAL A 30 -4.34 -0.94 2.53
CA VAL A 30 -5.42 -0.52 1.64
C VAL A 30 -6.08 0.77 2.15
N GLY A 31 -6.24 0.89 3.46
CA GLY A 31 -6.76 2.10 4.10
C GLY A 31 -5.85 3.31 3.86
N VAL A 32 -4.54 3.13 4.01
CA VAL A 32 -3.55 4.18 3.71
C VAL A 32 -3.67 4.65 2.25
N MET A 33 -3.79 3.71 1.30
CA MET A 33 -3.94 4.06 -0.11
C MET A 33 -5.25 4.82 -0.38
N GLN A 34 -6.35 4.46 0.27
CA GLN A 34 -7.61 5.20 0.16
C GLN A 34 -7.53 6.62 0.76
N VAL A 35 -6.80 6.79 1.86
CA VAL A 35 -6.54 8.11 2.46
C VAL A 35 -5.72 8.98 1.52
N LEU A 36 -4.66 8.43 0.92
CA LEU A 36 -3.84 9.12 -0.07
C LEU A 36 -4.66 9.51 -1.30
N ASP A 37 -5.45 8.58 -1.86
CA ASP A 37 -6.29 8.84 -3.04
C ASP A 37 -7.23 10.02 -2.78
N LYS A 38 -7.97 9.99 -1.66
CA LYS A 38 -8.85 11.09 -1.22
C LYS A 38 -8.12 12.42 -1.06
N ALA A 39 -6.91 12.41 -0.50
CA ALA A 39 -6.11 13.61 -0.31
C ALA A 39 -5.65 14.23 -1.66
N THR A 40 -5.54 13.42 -2.71
CA THR A 40 -5.18 13.87 -4.06
C THR A 40 -6.37 14.37 -4.86
N SER A 41 -7.56 13.77 -4.71
CA SER A 41 -8.73 14.11 -5.54
C SER A 41 -9.30 15.51 -5.28
N GLY A 42 -8.98 16.16 -4.15
CA GLY A 42 -9.54 17.45 -3.74
C GLY A 42 -8.54 18.61 -3.63
N SER A 43 -7.26 18.40 -3.89
CA SER A 43 -6.21 19.40 -3.69
C SER A 43 -5.25 19.45 -4.88
N SER A 44 -5.10 20.61 -5.52
CA SER A 44 -4.23 20.80 -6.69
C SER A 44 -2.75 20.55 -6.42
N ARG A 45 -2.35 20.30 -5.17
CA ARG A 45 -0.96 20.07 -4.74
C ARG A 45 -0.68 18.68 -4.17
N GLY A 46 -1.72 17.89 -3.85
CA GLY A 46 -1.58 16.61 -3.14
C GLY A 46 -0.70 16.68 -1.86
N PRO A 47 -0.56 15.56 -1.12
CA PRO A 47 0.51 15.45 -0.12
C PRO A 47 1.89 15.53 -0.77
N ASP A 48 2.89 16.11 -0.08
CA ASP A 48 4.28 16.16 -0.56
C ASP A 48 4.84 14.77 -0.88
N PHE A 49 4.36 13.74 -0.18
CA PHE A 49 4.66 12.34 -0.45
C PHE A 49 4.41 11.94 -1.90
N LEU A 50 3.32 12.42 -2.51
CA LEU A 50 2.96 12.07 -3.89
C LEU A 50 3.80 12.79 -4.95
N LYS A 51 4.61 13.79 -4.56
CA LYS A 51 5.56 14.45 -5.46
C LYS A 51 6.77 13.57 -5.76
N THR A 52 7.16 12.71 -4.82
CA THR A 52 8.26 11.74 -5.00
C THR A 52 7.75 10.33 -5.28
N HIS A 53 6.58 9.97 -4.74
CA HIS A 53 5.92 8.66 -4.91
C HIS A 53 4.58 8.83 -5.66
N PRO A 54 4.59 8.94 -7.01
CA PRO A 54 3.37 9.15 -7.77
C PRO A 54 2.44 7.96 -7.61
N ALA A 55 1.18 8.20 -7.19
CA ALA A 55 0.18 7.15 -7.02
C ALA A 55 -0.17 6.50 -8.39
N PRO A 56 0.17 5.23 -8.61
CA PRO A 56 -0.40 4.43 -9.68
C PRO A 56 -1.89 4.16 -9.37
N ALA A 57 -2.76 4.33 -10.36
CA ALA A 57 -4.19 4.00 -10.26
C ALA A 57 -4.49 2.54 -9.86
N ASN A 58 -3.47 1.67 -9.85
CA ASN A 58 -3.60 0.22 -9.66
C ASN A 58 -2.88 -0.32 -8.41
N ARG A 59 -2.52 0.49 -7.39
CA ARG A 59 -1.84 -0.04 -6.19
C ARG A 59 -2.71 -0.94 -5.32
N ILE A 60 -3.92 -0.53 -5.01
CA ILE A 60 -4.86 -1.31 -4.18
C ILE A 60 -5.03 -2.76 -4.67
N PRO A 61 -5.34 -3.02 -5.96
CA PRO A 61 -5.48 -4.40 -6.43
C PRO A 61 -4.16 -5.19 -6.38
N LEU A 62 -3.02 -4.53 -6.59
CA LEU A 62 -1.70 -5.19 -6.47
C LEU A 62 -1.39 -5.57 -5.03
N ILE A 63 -1.69 -4.70 -4.08
CA ILE A 63 -1.54 -4.97 -2.64
C ILE A 63 -2.43 -6.14 -2.23
N GLN A 64 -3.70 -6.14 -2.65
CA GLN A 64 -4.62 -7.24 -2.38
C GLN A 64 -4.13 -8.56 -2.97
N GLN A 65 -3.59 -8.53 -4.19
CA GLN A 65 -3.00 -9.70 -4.82
C GLN A 65 -1.78 -10.21 -4.06
N GLU A 66 -0.90 -9.33 -3.59
CA GLU A 66 0.27 -9.73 -2.81
C GLU A 66 -0.15 -10.29 -1.45
N ILE A 67 -1.11 -9.68 -0.75
CA ILE A 67 -1.67 -10.23 0.49
C ILE A 67 -2.22 -11.64 0.26
N ALA A 68 -2.97 -11.87 -0.81
CA ALA A 68 -3.48 -13.21 -1.14
C ALA A 68 -2.36 -14.22 -1.45
N ARG A 69 -1.24 -13.75 -2.01
CA ARG A 69 -0.05 -14.56 -2.28
C ARG A 69 0.71 -14.90 -1.01
N THR A 70 0.91 -13.94 -0.12
CA THR A 70 1.61 -14.12 1.16
C THR A 70 0.77 -14.93 2.14
N PHE A 71 -0.55 -14.76 2.12
CA PHE A 71 -1.51 -15.41 3.02
C PHE A 71 -2.56 -16.22 2.25
N PRO A 72 -2.19 -17.34 1.61
CA PRO A 72 -3.12 -18.15 0.83
C PRO A 72 -4.24 -18.78 1.68
N GLN A 73 -4.01 -18.95 2.99
CA GLN A 73 -4.99 -19.45 3.97
C GLN A 73 -5.75 -18.31 4.67
N GLY A 74 -5.55 -17.06 4.25
CA GLY A 74 -6.09 -15.87 4.90
C GLY A 74 -5.14 -15.23 5.91
N VAL A 75 -5.32 -13.93 6.13
CA VAL A 75 -4.52 -13.13 7.06
C VAL A 75 -4.82 -13.55 8.50
N PRO A 76 -3.81 -13.87 9.33
CA PRO A 76 -4.01 -14.26 10.72
C PRO A 76 -4.80 -13.23 11.52
N GLY A 77 -5.79 -13.68 12.29
CA GLY A 77 -6.68 -12.80 13.05
C GLY A 77 -6.07 -12.15 14.30
N ASN A 78 -4.86 -12.57 14.69
CA ASN A 78 -4.11 -12.07 15.84
C ASN A 78 -3.22 -10.86 15.52
N LEU A 79 -3.23 -10.38 14.27
CA LEU A 79 -2.49 -9.19 13.87
C LEU A 79 -3.20 -7.91 14.34
N GLN A 80 -2.41 -6.89 14.68
CA GLN A 80 -2.89 -5.58 15.07
C GLN A 80 -3.53 -4.87 13.87
N ARG A 81 -4.70 -4.25 14.09
CA ARG A 81 -5.45 -3.51 13.06
C ARG A 81 -5.13 -2.03 13.07
#